data_AF-A0A0C2BEU9-F1
#
_entry.id   AF-A0A0C2BEU9-F1
#
_cell.length_a   1.000
_cell.length_b   1.000
_cell.length_c   1.000
_cell.angle_alpha   90.00
_cell.angle_beta   90.00
_cell.angle_gamma   90.00
#
_symmetry.space_group_name_H-M   'P 1'
#
loop_
_entity.id
_entity.type
_entity.pdbx_description
1 polymer ?
#
loop_
_entity_poly.entity_id
_entity_poly.type
_entity_poly.pdbx_seq_one_letter_code
_entity_poly.pdbx_strand_id
1 'polypeptide(L)'
;MYIYDVSACPASRMNGDTIDNLTIDAHPVEQAIVIKYQVDNSRSQRSTECQKLINLKDLNEDVDIRMLTDVVMEKCALIPETMRQEVEQVLYYLQKRTNDRTRRARSASSVSSIDYNTGMSSSFSSVRADLDQVDNYIELFYEDTAEKNRGALCILELTKTTANLEILIENETLIGALARVFREDWKKNFDLATTIIRIFVQFSFYNQFQPTLSHHKIGALCMNAMEYELKRADLWAAEAQNSDEKNAR
;
A
#
# COMPACT_ATOMS: atom_id res chain seq x y z
N MET A 1 17.09 -10.53 1.06
CA MET A 1 16.61 -9.65 -0.02
C MET A 1 15.84 -10.46 -1.06
N TYR A 2 14.51 -10.43 -1.00
CA TYR A 2 13.64 -11.06 -2.01
C TYR A 2 13.24 -9.99 -3.02
N ILE A 3 13.62 -10.16 -4.28
CA ILE A 3 13.15 -9.32 -5.38
C ILE A 3 11.81 -9.89 -5.81
N TYR A 4 10.74 -9.16 -5.54
CA TYR A 4 9.43 -9.44 -6.11
C TYR A 4 9.29 -8.60 -7.36
N ASP A 5 9.16 -9.27 -8.51
CA ASP A 5 8.86 -8.62 -9.78
C ASP A 5 7.34 -8.44 -9.88
N VAL A 6 6.86 -7.21 -9.71
CA VAL A 6 5.48 -6.84 -10.07
C VAL A 6 5.54 -6.28 -11.48
N SER A 7 5.86 -7.14 -12.45
CA SER A 7 5.80 -6.80 -13.86
C SER A 7 4.49 -7.30 -14.46
N ALA A 8 3.77 -6.43 -15.15
CA ALA A 8 2.75 -6.81 -16.13
C ALA A 8 3.35 -7.47 -17.39
N CYS A 9 4.67 -7.65 -17.48
CA CYS A 9 5.36 -8.36 -18.56
C CYS A 9 6.53 -9.19 -18.02
N PRO A 10 6.53 -10.52 -18.20
CA PRO A 10 7.60 -11.37 -17.70
C PRO A 10 8.91 -11.09 -18.43
N ALA A 11 9.93 -10.66 -17.68
CA ALA A 11 11.30 -10.41 -18.15
C ALA A 11 11.99 -11.64 -18.80
N SER A 12 11.36 -12.81 -18.78
CA SER A 12 11.89 -14.07 -19.33
C SER A 12 11.64 -14.28 -20.83
N ARG A 13 11.21 -13.25 -21.57
CA ARG A 13 11.01 -13.31 -23.04
C ARG A 13 11.70 -12.18 -23.83
N MET A 14 12.88 -11.74 -23.42
CA MET A 14 13.63 -10.70 -24.16
C MET A 14 14.61 -11.34 -25.15
N ASN A 15 14.12 -11.88 -26.26
CA ASN A 15 14.96 -12.23 -27.43
C ASN A 15 14.45 -11.43 -28.64
N GLY A 16 14.94 -10.20 -28.80
CA GLY A 16 14.69 -9.34 -29.96
C GLY A 16 13.95 -8.02 -29.71
N ASP A 17 13.67 -7.67 -28.45
CA ASP A 17 13.01 -6.41 -28.07
C ASP A 17 14.05 -5.36 -27.65
N THR A 18 13.91 -4.12 -28.13
CA THR A 18 14.74 -2.98 -27.72
C THR A 18 14.07 -2.24 -26.57
N ILE A 19 14.87 -1.88 -25.56
CA ILE A 19 14.43 -1.15 -24.37
C ILE A 19 14.88 0.29 -24.51
N ASP A 20 13.94 1.21 -24.56
CA ASP A 20 14.18 2.66 -24.64
C ASP A 20 13.50 3.40 -23.47
N ASN A 21 13.85 4.67 -23.26
CA ASN A 21 13.27 5.54 -22.23
C ASN A 21 13.32 4.97 -20.80
N LEU A 22 14.45 4.39 -20.42
CA LEU A 22 14.68 3.87 -19.07
C LEU A 22 14.80 5.03 -18.06
N THR A 23 13.97 5.05 -17.03
CA THR A 23 14.08 5.97 -15.88
C THR A 23 14.11 5.21 -14.57
N ILE A 24 14.90 5.71 -13.61
CA ILE A 24 15.09 5.11 -12.28
C ILE A 24 14.70 6.14 -11.23
N ASP A 25 13.65 5.82 -10.47
CA ASP A 25 13.07 6.72 -9.47
C ASP A 25 12.95 6.04 -8.10
N ALA A 26 12.95 6.84 -7.03
CA ALA A 26 12.56 6.36 -5.71
C ALA A 26 11.04 6.20 -5.63
N HIS A 27 10.55 5.07 -5.12
CA HIS A 27 9.13 4.92 -4.86
C HIS A 27 8.67 5.96 -3.80
N PRO A 28 7.55 6.69 -4.02
CA PRO A 28 7.16 7.80 -3.15
C PRO A 28 6.77 7.38 -1.73
N VAL A 29 6.41 6.10 -1.50
CA VAL A 29 5.91 5.59 -0.21
C VAL A 29 6.74 4.42 0.35
N GLU A 30 6.93 3.37 -0.45
CA GLU A 30 7.73 2.19 -0.10
C GLU A 30 9.25 2.40 -0.19
N GLN A 31 10.00 1.53 0.50
CA GLN A 31 11.43 1.35 0.31
C GLN A 31 11.66 0.54 -0.97
N ALA A 32 11.46 1.17 -2.12
CA ALA A 32 11.57 0.50 -3.40
C ALA A 32 12.10 1.42 -4.50
N ILE A 33 12.77 0.83 -5.47
CA ILE A 33 13.20 1.49 -6.70
C ILE A 33 12.15 1.22 -7.77
N VAL A 34 11.73 2.28 -8.46
CA VAL A 34 10.83 2.23 -9.59
C VAL A 34 11.65 2.36 -10.86
N ILE A 35 11.52 1.40 -11.76
CA ILE A 35 12.17 1.40 -13.07
C ILE A 35 11.07 1.47 -14.12
N LYS A 36 11.02 2.55 -14.88
CA LYS A 36 10.09 2.68 -16.01
C LYS A 36 10.88 2.54 -17.30
N TYR A 37 10.31 1.84 -18.28
CA TYR A 37 10.96 1.62 -19.56
C TYR A 37 9.92 1.36 -20.64
N GLN A 38 10.28 1.62 -21.88
CA GLN A 38 9.45 1.37 -23.04
C GLN A 38 10.03 0.19 -23.82
N VAL A 39 9.18 -0.78 -24.13
CA VAL A 39 9.57 -1.94 -24.92
C VAL A 39 8.97 -1.79 -26.32
N ASP A 40 9.84 -1.76 -27.32
CA ASP A 40 9.43 -1.76 -28.72
C ASP A 40 9.43 -3.17 -29.26
N ASN A 41 8.22 -3.67 -29.56
CA ASN A 41 8.07 -4.97 -30.20
C ASN A 41 8.21 -4.79 -31.71
N SER A 42 9.34 -5.26 -32.25
CA SER A 42 9.67 -5.24 -33.68
C SER A 42 8.62 -5.91 -34.58
N ARG A 43 7.72 -6.74 -34.02
CA ARG A 43 6.67 -7.45 -34.76
C ARG A 43 5.34 -6.70 -34.88
N SER A 44 5.08 -5.69 -34.03
CA SER A 44 3.74 -5.08 -33.93
C SER A 44 3.72 -3.55 -34.03
N GLN A 45 4.88 -2.87 -34.15
CA GLN A 45 5.00 -1.40 -34.13
C GLN A 45 4.24 -0.74 -32.97
N ARG A 46 4.07 -1.47 -31.86
CA ARG A 46 3.45 -0.96 -30.64
C ARG A 46 4.52 -0.86 -29.57
N SER A 47 4.74 0.35 -29.10
CA SER A 47 5.56 0.63 -27.93
C SER A 47 4.73 0.43 -26.67
N THR A 48 5.18 -0.41 -25.74
CA THR A 48 4.49 -0.62 -24.45
C THR A 48 5.30 -0.03 -23.31
N GLU A 49 4.72 0.91 -22.57
CA GLU A 49 5.28 1.41 -21.32
C GLU A 49 5.16 0.34 -20.22
N CYS A 50 6.29 0.00 -19.64
CA CYS A 50 6.42 -1.02 -18.61
C CYS A 50 7.04 -0.40 -17.35
N GLN A 51 6.70 -0.98 -16.20
CA GLN A 51 7.28 -0.62 -14.92
C GLN A 51 7.74 -1.88 -14.19
N LYS A 52 8.90 -1.80 -13.55
CA LYS A 52 9.42 -2.78 -12.62
C LYS A 52 9.67 -2.13 -11.27
N LEU A 53 9.32 -2.83 -10.20
CA LEU A 53 9.52 -2.38 -8.82
C LEU A 53 10.54 -3.28 -8.13
N ILE A 54 11.56 -2.71 -7.50
CA ILE A 54 12.55 -3.46 -6.70
C ILE A 54 12.38 -3.07 -5.24
N ASN A 55 11.81 -3.96 -4.43
CA ASN A 55 11.61 -3.73 -3.00
C ASN A 55 12.89 -4.02 -2.19
N LEU A 56 13.28 -3.05 -1.38
CA LEU A 56 14.48 -3.05 -0.53
C LEU A 56 14.08 -3.34 0.92
N LYS A 57 13.77 -4.61 1.20
CA LYS A 57 13.49 -5.06 2.56
C LYS A 57 14.71 -4.78 3.45
N ASP A 58 14.45 -4.22 4.62
CA ASP A 58 15.42 -3.94 5.69
C ASP A 58 16.47 -2.86 5.40
N LEU A 59 16.22 -1.94 4.44
CA LEU A 59 17.09 -0.78 4.25
C LEU A 59 17.12 0.11 5.51
N ASN A 60 18.30 0.24 6.12
CA ASN A 60 18.53 1.03 7.34
C ASN A 60 19.86 1.81 7.24
N GLU A 61 20.20 2.62 8.25
CA GLU A 61 21.43 3.44 8.27
C GLU A 61 22.74 2.64 8.17
N ASP A 62 22.73 1.38 8.57
CA ASP A 62 23.92 0.51 8.61
C ASP A 62 24.19 -0.18 7.26
N VAL A 63 23.26 -0.11 6.31
CA VAL A 63 23.41 -0.72 4.99
C VAL A 63 24.36 0.10 4.12
N ASP A 64 25.41 -0.54 3.61
CA ASP A 64 26.31 0.09 2.64
C ASP A 64 25.62 0.22 1.27
N ILE A 65 25.37 1.47 0.87
CA ILE A 65 24.70 1.82 -0.39
C ILE A 65 25.49 1.34 -1.62
N ARG A 66 26.83 1.31 -1.57
CA ARG A 66 27.65 0.89 -2.73
C ARG A 66 27.51 -0.61 -2.95
N MET A 67 27.62 -1.39 -1.88
CA MET A 67 27.41 -2.84 -1.94
C MET A 67 25.97 -3.19 -2.33
N LEU A 68 24.98 -2.44 -1.84
CA LEU A 68 23.60 -2.63 -2.24
C LEU A 68 23.37 -2.31 -3.73
N THR A 69 24.04 -1.28 -4.25
CA THR A 69 24.01 -0.93 -5.68
C THR A 69 24.51 -2.09 -6.54
N ASP A 70 25.62 -2.73 -6.16
CA ASP A 70 26.14 -3.91 -6.85
C ASP A 70 25.12 -5.04 -6.90
N VAL A 71 24.50 -5.36 -5.76
CA VAL A 71 23.49 -6.42 -5.67
C VAL A 71 22.24 -6.10 -6.51
N VAL A 72 21.81 -4.84 -6.53
CA VAL A 72 20.66 -4.40 -7.34
C VAL A 72 20.96 -4.54 -8.83
N MET A 73 22.14 -4.11 -9.27
CA MET A 73 22.55 -4.18 -10.68
C MET A 73 22.82 -5.62 -11.13
N GLU A 74 23.42 -6.46 -10.27
CA GLU A 74 23.60 -7.89 -10.54
C GLU A 74 22.26 -8.61 -10.73
N LYS A 75 21.26 -8.29 -9.90
CA LYS A 75 19.95 -8.94 -9.96
C LYS A 75 18.96 -8.31 -10.94
N CYS A 76 19.25 -7.12 -11.46
CA CYS A 76 18.39 -6.41 -12.39
C CYS A 76 19.15 -6.01 -13.66
N ALA A 77 19.32 -6.98 -14.57
CA ALA A 77 19.98 -6.80 -15.87
C ALA A 77 19.33 -5.77 -16.82
N LEU A 78 18.21 -5.16 -16.43
CA LEU A 78 17.59 -4.04 -17.14
C LEU A 78 18.35 -2.72 -16.96
N ILE A 79 19.14 -2.58 -15.89
CA ILE A 79 19.84 -1.34 -15.58
C ILE A 79 21.24 -1.39 -16.21
N PRO A 80 21.59 -0.48 -17.13
CA PRO A 80 22.93 -0.42 -17.70
C PRO A 80 23.95 0.14 -16.69
N GLU A 81 25.22 -0.23 -16.83
CA GLU A 81 26.30 0.20 -15.94
C GLU A 81 26.45 1.74 -15.89
N THR A 82 26.04 2.43 -16.95
CA THR A 82 26.07 3.90 -17.05
C THR A 82 25.14 4.59 -16.05
N MET A 83 24.08 3.93 -15.60
CA MET A 83 23.09 4.49 -14.65
C MET A 83 23.42 4.14 -13.20
N ARG A 84 24.60 3.57 -12.92
CA ARG A 84 25.03 3.21 -11.58
C ARG A 84 24.90 4.35 -10.57
N GLN A 85 25.31 5.56 -10.95
CA GLN A 85 25.24 6.74 -10.08
C GLN A 85 23.80 7.11 -9.74
N GLU A 86 22.85 6.94 -10.66
CA GLU A 86 21.43 7.21 -10.42
C GLU A 86 20.84 6.19 -9.44
N VAL A 87 21.18 4.90 -9.60
CA VAL A 87 20.78 3.86 -8.64
C VAL A 87 21.33 4.17 -7.25
N GLU A 88 22.61 4.52 -7.15
CA GLU A 88 23.26 4.85 -5.88
C GLU A 88 22.59 6.07 -5.21
N GLN A 89 22.26 7.11 -5.98
CA GLN A 89 21.55 8.29 -5.50
C GLN A 89 20.14 7.97 -5.01
N VAL A 90 19.39 7.15 -5.74
CA VAL A 90 18.04 6.70 -5.34
C VAL A 90 18.11 5.88 -4.05
N LEU A 91 19.07 4.96 -3.95
CA LEU A 91 19.30 4.16 -2.75
C LEU A 91 19.67 5.02 -1.54
N TYR A 92 20.58 5.98 -1.73
CA TYR A 92 20.97 6.94 -0.70
C TYR A 92 19.78 7.78 -0.22
N TYR A 93 18.96 8.28 -1.16
CA TYR A 93 17.75 9.02 -0.85
C TYR A 93 16.76 8.18 -0.04
N LEU A 94 16.52 6.93 -0.45
CA LEU A 94 15.62 6.01 0.25
C LEU A 94 16.09 5.70 1.68
N GLN A 95 17.40 5.49 1.88
CA GLN A 95 18.00 5.27 3.19
C GLN A 95 17.90 6.50 4.10
N LYS A 96 18.24 7.69 3.59
CA LYS A 96 18.15 8.95 4.34
C LYS A 96 16.71 9.26 4.73
N ARG A 97 15.76 9.02 3.84
CA ARG A 97 14.34 9.18 4.11
C ARG A 97 13.84 8.24 5.22
N THR A 98 14.32 6.99 5.27
CA THR A 98 14.01 6.08 6.38
C THR A 98 14.53 6.63 7.70
N ASN A 99 15.76 7.15 7.71
CA ASN A 99 16.38 7.74 8.89
C ASN A 99 15.62 8.97 9.40
N ASP A 100 15.23 9.90 8.52
CA ASP A 100 14.46 11.08 8.91
C ASP A 100 13.11 10.71 9.53
N ARG A 101 12.46 9.65 9.03
CA ARG A 101 11.23 9.11 9.64
C ARG A 101 11.50 8.52 11.02
N THR A 102 12.57 7.76 11.19
CA THR A 102 12.97 7.18 12.48
C THR A 102 13.35 8.27 13.51
N ARG A 103 14.04 9.33 13.08
CA ARG A 103 14.41 10.47 13.96
C ARG A 103 13.18 11.24 14.41
N ARG A 104 12.24 11.55 13.51
CA ARG A 104 10.97 12.21 13.87
C ARG A 104 10.12 11.37 14.81
N ALA A 105 10.11 10.04 14.65
CA ALA A 105 9.41 9.15 15.56
C ALA A 105 10.00 9.15 16.99
N ARG A 106 11.33 9.29 17.13
CA ARG A 106 12.01 9.40 18.43
C ARG A 106 11.84 10.79 19.07
N SER A 107 11.65 11.84 18.29
CA SER A 107 11.37 13.19 18.79
C SER A 107 9.88 13.42 19.12
N ALA A 108 8.98 12.61 18.57
CA ALA A 108 7.54 12.71 18.81
C ALA A 108 7.07 12.12 20.16
N SER A 109 7.95 11.50 20.96
CA SER A 109 7.61 11.07 22.32
C SER A 109 7.56 12.22 23.33
N SER A 110 7.76 13.46 22.89
CA SER A 110 7.58 14.67 23.70
C SER A 110 6.99 15.78 22.85
N VAL A 111 5.81 16.25 23.26
CA VAL A 111 5.08 17.45 22.79
C VAL A 111 3.99 17.20 21.73
N SER A 112 2.76 17.30 22.21
CA SER A 112 1.55 17.62 21.47
C SER A 112 1.64 18.99 20.79
N SER A 113 1.37 19.07 19.49
CA SER A 113 0.79 20.25 18.85
C SER A 113 0.12 19.85 17.53
N ILE A 114 -1.12 20.30 17.40
CA ILE A 114 -1.94 20.35 16.20
C ILE A 114 -1.17 20.97 15.04
N ASP A 115 -1.27 20.36 13.85
CA ASP A 115 -1.21 21.10 12.59
C ASP A 115 -2.19 20.47 11.58
N TYR A 116 -3.16 21.28 11.17
CA TYR A 116 -3.99 21.02 10.00
C TYR A 116 -3.11 21.24 8.76
N ASN A 117 -2.91 20.20 7.94
CA ASN A 117 -2.50 20.44 6.57
C ASN A 117 -3.09 19.40 5.61
N THR A 118 -3.92 19.91 4.71
CA THR A 118 -4.46 19.26 3.52
C THR A 118 -3.32 18.87 2.60
N GLY A 119 -3.18 17.56 2.37
CA GLY A 119 -2.25 17.01 1.39
C GLY A 119 -2.28 15.50 1.49
N MET A 120 -2.96 14.88 0.52
CA MET A 120 -3.05 13.44 0.28
C MET A 120 -1.71 12.72 0.58
N SER A 121 -1.56 12.22 1.80
CA SER A 121 -0.38 11.47 2.23
C SER A 121 -0.87 10.41 3.21
N SER A 122 -1.41 9.33 2.65
CA SER A 122 -1.62 8.06 3.32
C SER A 122 -0.26 7.57 3.83
N SER A 123 0.04 8.01 5.04
CA SER A 123 1.26 7.71 5.77
C SER A 123 1.23 6.23 6.16
N PHE A 124 1.64 5.35 5.25
CA PHE A 124 2.13 4.04 5.63
C PHE A 124 3.46 4.25 6.37
N SER A 125 3.39 4.67 7.63
CA SER A 125 4.44 4.34 8.59
C SER A 125 4.62 2.82 8.55
N SER A 126 5.85 2.34 8.72
CA SER A 126 6.08 0.92 8.98
C SER A 126 5.46 0.64 10.35
N VAL A 127 4.14 0.43 10.38
CA VAL A 127 3.41 0.07 11.59
C VAL A 127 4.01 -1.27 12.00
N ARG A 128 4.77 -1.28 13.09
CA ARG A 128 5.19 -2.53 13.72
C ARG A 128 4.04 -2.95 14.63
N ALA A 129 3.39 -4.05 14.28
CA ALA A 129 2.33 -4.64 15.08
C ALA A 129 2.80 -5.96 15.68
N ASP A 130 2.35 -6.22 16.90
CA ASP A 130 2.65 -7.44 17.66
C ASP A 130 1.34 -8.17 17.97
N LEU A 131 1.34 -9.50 17.84
CA LEU A 131 0.15 -10.31 18.06
C LEU A 131 -0.28 -10.29 19.53
N ASP A 132 0.67 -10.12 20.45
CA ASP A 132 0.41 -10.01 21.89
C ASP A 132 -0.28 -8.69 22.27
N GLN A 133 -0.50 -7.78 21.31
CA GLN A 133 -1.10 -6.47 21.50
C GLN A 133 -2.47 -6.34 20.82
N VAL A 134 -3.05 -7.44 20.32
CA VAL A 134 -4.34 -7.42 19.62
C VAL A 134 -5.45 -6.79 20.46
N ASP A 135 -5.53 -7.09 21.76
CA ASP A 135 -6.54 -6.49 22.65
C ASP A 135 -6.39 -4.96 22.73
N ASN A 136 -5.16 -4.46 22.83
CA ASN A 136 -4.88 -3.02 22.82
C ASN A 136 -5.28 -2.38 21.49
N TYR A 137 -5.17 -3.09 20.36
CA TYR A 137 -5.62 -2.59 19.07
C TYR A 137 -7.14 -2.58 18.94
N ILE A 138 -7.84 -3.53 19.58
CA ILE A 138 -9.31 -3.56 19.66
C ILE A 138 -9.83 -2.36 20.46
N GLU A 139 -9.16 -1.98 21.56
CA GLU A 139 -9.53 -0.82 22.36
C GLU A 139 -9.55 0.48 21.53
N LEU A 140 -8.63 0.62 20.57
CA LEU A 140 -8.59 1.80 19.68
C LEU A 140 -9.85 1.95 18.82
N PHE A 141 -10.64 0.88 18.63
CA PHE A 141 -11.90 0.95 17.90
C PHE A 141 -13.03 1.64 18.65
N TYR A 142 -12.83 1.97 19.92
CA TYR A 142 -13.75 2.72 20.77
C TYR A 142 -13.38 4.21 20.89
N GLU A 143 -12.18 4.57 20.42
CA GLU A 143 -11.65 5.93 20.48
C GLU A 143 -12.03 6.76 19.23
N ASP A 144 -11.34 7.87 19.03
CA ASP A 144 -11.57 8.77 17.91
C ASP A 144 -11.16 8.18 16.54
N THR A 145 -11.45 8.95 15.48
CA THR A 145 -11.21 8.54 14.09
C THR A 145 -9.74 8.23 13.79
N ALA A 146 -8.80 8.96 14.40
CA ALA A 146 -7.38 8.78 14.18
C ALA A 146 -6.89 7.49 14.86
N GLU A 147 -7.32 7.25 16.10
CA GLU A 147 -6.99 6.04 16.85
C GLU A 147 -7.61 4.79 16.21
N LYS A 148 -8.87 4.85 15.77
CA LYS A 148 -9.51 3.79 14.97
C LYS A 148 -8.68 3.41 13.75
N ASN A 149 -8.18 4.41 13.02
CA ASN A 149 -7.35 4.18 11.84
C ASN A 149 -6.01 3.55 12.20
N ARG A 150 -5.39 3.98 13.31
CA ARG A 150 -4.17 3.37 13.83
C ARG A 150 -4.38 1.90 14.20
N GLY A 151 -5.44 1.59 14.94
CA GLY A 151 -5.80 0.21 15.30
C GLY A 151 -6.02 -0.66 14.06
N ALA A 152 -6.77 -0.16 13.08
CA ALA A 152 -7.01 -0.89 11.83
C ALA A 152 -5.71 -1.16 11.07
N LEU A 153 -4.78 -0.20 11.00
CA LEU A 153 -3.48 -0.39 10.35
C LEU A 153 -2.60 -1.42 11.09
N CYS A 154 -2.62 -1.44 12.42
CA CYS A 154 -1.92 -2.47 13.20
C CYS A 154 -2.45 -3.87 12.90
N ILE A 155 -3.79 -4.04 12.90
CA ILE A 155 -4.41 -5.32 12.56
C ILE A 155 -4.08 -5.72 11.12
N LEU A 156 -4.14 -4.78 10.17
CA LEU A 156 -3.77 -5.04 8.78
C LEU A 156 -2.31 -5.45 8.63
N GLU A 157 -1.39 -4.93 9.45
CA GLU A 157 -0.01 -5.40 9.43
C GLU A 157 0.09 -6.86 9.86
N LEU A 158 -0.60 -7.24 10.95
CA LEU A 158 -0.57 -8.62 11.45
C LEU A 158 -1.10 -9.63 10.43
N THR A 159 -2.09 -9.25 9.62
CA THR A 159 -2.71 -10.15 8.63
C THR A 159 -1.80 -10.47 7.45
N LYS A 160 -0.71 -9.71 7.25
CA LYS A 160 0.32 -10.02 6.21
C LYS A 160 1.08 -11.31 6.51
N THR A 161 1.09 -11.75 7.77
CA THR A 161 1.69 -13.02 8.18
C THR A 161 0.60 -14.09 8.25
N THR A 162 0.68 -15.10 7.40
CA THR A 162 -0.35 -16.14 7.26
C THR A 162 -0.62 -16.91 8.55
N ALA A 163 0.42 -17.13 9.38
CA ALA A 163 0.30 -17.81 10.67
C ALA A 163 -0.55 -17.04 11.69
N ASN A 164 -0.68 -15.72 11.54
CA ASN A 164 -1.47 -14.90 12.46
C ASN A 164 -2.97 -14.96 12.14
N LEU A 165 -3.35 -15.35 10.91
CA LEU A 165 -4.72 -15.20 10.43
C LEU A 165 -5.72 -16.05 11.21
N GLU A 166 -5.34 -17.27 11.58
CA GLU A 166 -6.18 -18.18 12.37
C GLU A 166 -6.47 -17.58 13.75
N ILE A 167 -5.44 -17.04 14.42
CA ILE A 167 -5.58 -16.41 15.74
C ILE A 167 -6.46 -15.15 15.66
N LEU A 168 -6.29 -14.35 14.60
CA LEU A 168 -7.06 -13.12 14.42
C LEU A 168 -8.54 -13.37 14.08
N ILE A 169 -8.83 -14.36 13.23
CA ILE A 169 -10.21 -14.67 12.83
C ILE A 169 -11.00 -15.39 13.93
N GLU A 170 -10.32 -16.19 14.76
CA GLU A 170 -10.92 -16.83 15.95
C GLU A 170 -11.24 -15.83 17.06
N ASN A 171 -10.62 -14.64 17.05
CA ASN A 171 -10.97 -13.56 17.95
C ASN A 171 -12.28 -12.88 17.51
N GLU A 172 -13.41 -13.45 17.95
CA GLU A 172 -14.76 -12.96 17.68
C GLU A 172 -14.96 -11.47 18.05
N THR A 173 -14.29 -11.00 19.12
CA THR A 173 -14.33 -9.59 19.56
C THR A 173 -13.70 -8.68 18.51
N LEU A 174 -12.56 -9.07 17.95
CA LEU A 174 -11.87 -8.33 16.88
C LEU A 174 -12.76 -8.23 15.63
N ILE A 175 -13.31 -9.36 15.18
CA ILE A 175 -14.14 -9.40 13.97
C ILE A 175 -15.42 -8.58 14.15
N GLY A 176 -16.06 -8.70 15.32
CA GLY A 176 -17.20 -7.89 15.69
C GLY A 176 -16.90 -6.39 15.73
N ALA A 177 -15.75 -6.01 16.29
CA ALA A 177 -15.32 -4.61 16.34
C ALA A 177 -15.04 -4.03 14.95
N LEU A 178 -14.31 -4.76 14.10
CA LEU A 178 -14.05 -4.38 12.70
C LEU A 178 -15.35 -4.22 11.91
N ALA A 179 -16.28 -5.17 12.05
CA ALA A 179 -17.57 -5.11 11.36
C ALA A 179 -18.41 -3.91 11.82
N ARG A 180 -18.40 -3.59 13.12
CA ARG A 180 -19.08 -2.43 13.70
C ARG A 180 -18.49 -1.12 13.20
N VAL A 181 -17.17 -0.95 13.34
CA VAL A 181 -16.46 0.27 12.88
C VAL A 181 -16.66 0.47 11.39
N PHE A 182 -16.52 -0.59 10.60
CA PHE A 182 -16.76 -0.50 9.17
C PHE A 182 -18.17 -0.02 8.89
N ARG A 183 -19.21 -0.59 9.51
CA ARG A 183 -20.62 -0.20 9.32
C ARG A 183 -20.90 1.26 9.68
N GLU A 184 -20.25 1.78 10.72
CA GLU A 184 -20.50 3.12 11.26
C GLU A 184 -19.75 4.21 10.50
N ASP A 185 -18.50 3.94 10.10
CA ASP A 185 -17.55 4.99 9.69
C ASP A 185 -17.19 4.97 8.21
N TRP A 186 -17.57 3.94 7.44
CA TRP A 186 -17.15 3.79 6.05
C TRP A 186 -17.51 4.97 5.12
N LYS A 187 -18.61 5.67 5.39
CA LYS A 187 -19.04 6.85 4.60
C LYS A 187 -18.20 8.10 4.90
N LYS A 188 -17.63 8.17 6.10
CA LYS A 188 -16.97 9.37 6.62
C LYS A 188 -15.46 9.29 6.48
N ASN A 189 -14.89 8.10 6.61
CA ASN A 189 -13.46 7.87 6.56
C ASN A 189 -13.14 6.74 5.58
N PHE A 190 -12.82 7.11 4.34
CA PHE A 190 -12.47 6.18 3.27
C PHE A 190 -11.17 5.42 3.52
N ASP A 191 -10.20 6.04 4.20
CA ASP A 191 -8.92 5.39 4.50
C ASP A 191 -9.12 4.26 5.51
N LEU A 192 -9.88 4.52 6.58
CA LEU A 192 -10.28 3.51 7.56
C LEU A 192 -11.11 2.40 6.90
N ALA A 193 -12.09 2.77 6.06
CA ALA A 193 -12.92 1.82 5.33
C ALA A 193 -12.07 0.89 4.45
N THR A 194 -11.15 1.47 3.68
CA THR A 194 -10.23 0.75 2.79
C THR A 194 -9.33 -0.20 3.58
N THR A 195 -8.81 0.27 4.72
CA THR A 195 -7.97 -0.53 5.61
C THR A 195 -8.74 -1.75 6.13
N ILE A 196 -9.97 -1.55 6.62
CA ILE A 196 -10.80 -2.65 7.13
C ILE A 196 -11.22 -3.62 6.00
N ILE A 197 -11.56 -3.13 4.81
CA ILE A 197 -11.86 -4.00 3.65
C ILE A 197 -10.65 -4.88 3.31
N ARG A 198 -9.43 -4.32 3.33
CA ARG A 198 -8.21 -5.10 3.08
C ARG A 198 -8.01 -6.22 4.10
N ILE A 199 -8.33 -5.97 5.38
CA ILE A 199 -8.34 -7.02 6.41
C ILE A 199 -9.34 -8.13 6.04
N PHE A 200 -10.58 -7.77 5.68
CA PHE A 200 -11.59 -8.75 5.29
C PHE A 200 -11.21 -9.54 4.04
N VAL A 201 -10.57 -8.92 3.06
CA VAL A 201 -10.02 -9.61 1.88
C VAL A 201 -8.95 -10.61 2.29
N GLN A 202 -8.08 -10.25 3.24
CA GLN A 202 -7.05 -11.17 3.71
C GLN A 202 -7.64 -12.43 4.35
N PHE A 203 -8.77 -12.32 5.06
CA PHE A 203 -9.50 -13.48 5.56
C PHE A 203 -10.26 -14.24 4.48
N SER A 204 -10.82 -13.56 3.48
CA SER A 204 -11.68 -14.19 2.48
C SER A 204 -10.94 -15.13 1.53
N PHE A 205 -9.60 -15.04 1.45
CA PHE A 205 -8.77 -15.98 0.69
C PHE A 205 -8.87 -17.44 1.15
N TYR A 206 -9.30 -17.68 2.39
CA TYR A 206 -9.35 -19.02 2.98
C TYR A 206 -10.78 -19.48 3.20
N ASN A 207 -11.15 -20.62 2.59
CA ASN A 207 -12.49 -21.19 2.71
C ASN A 207 -12.89 -21.53 4.15
N GLN A 208 -11.91 -21.91 4.99
CA GLN A 208 -12.16 -22.24 6.40
C GLN A 208 -12.62 -21.05 7.24
N PHE A 209 -12.36 -19.81 6.79
CA PHE A 209 -12.77 -18.59 7.50
C PHE A 209 -14.16 -18.07 7.06
N GLN A 210 -14.70 -18.62 5.98
CA GLN A 210 -16.01 -18.22 5.43
C GLN A 210 -17.17 -18.35 6.43
N PRO A 211 -17.25 -19.38 7.30
CA PRO A 211 -18.30 -19.46 8.32
C PRO A 211 -18.29 -18.25 9.27
N THR A 212 -17.12 -17.83 9.75
CA THR A 212 -16.96 -16.66 10.63
C THR A 212 -17.32 -15.37 9.89
N LEU A 213 -16.83 -15.19 8.66
CA LEU A 213 -17.16 -14.02 7.84
C LEU A 213 -18.67 -13.92 7.54
N SER A 214 -19.32 -15.06 7.30
CA SER A 214 -20.76 -15.14 7.10
C SER A 214 -21.54 -14.84 8.39
N HIS A 215 -21.08 -15.36 9.53
CA HIS A 215 -21.68 -15.11 10.85
C HIS A 215 -21.76 -13.61 11.15
N HIS A 216 -20.68 -12.88 10.89
CA HIS A 216 -20.59 -11.42 11.07
C HIS A 216 -21.19 -10.61 9.92
N LYS A 217 -21.78 -11.27 8.92
CA LYS A 217 -22.37 -10.65 7.72
C LYS A 217 -21.39 -9.74 6.95
N ILE A 218 -20.10 -10.08 6.97
CA ILE A 218 -19.04 -9.26 6.37
C ILE A 218 -19.29 -9.03 4.88
N GLY A 219 -19.69 -10.07 4.14
CA GLY A 219 -20.02 -9.96 2.73
C GLY A 219 -21.15 -8.96 2.45
N ALA A 220 -22.25 -9.04 3.23
CA ALA A 220 -23.36 -8.11 3.09
C ALA A 220 -22.95 -6.66 3.41
N LEU A 221 -22.10 -6.45 4.41
CA LEU A 221 -21.57 -5.12 4.73
C LEU A 221 -20.77 -4.53 3.57
N CYS A 222 -19.87 -5.32 2.98
CA CYS A 222 -19.05 -4.88 1.85
C CYS A 222 -19.91 -4.57 0.61
N MET A 223 -20.90 -5.42 0.31
CA MET A 223 -21.84 -5.20 -0.80
C MET A 223 -22.65 -3.92 -0.62
N ASN A 224 -23.18 -3.66 0.58
CA ASN A 224 -23.94 -2.45 0.88
C ASN A 224 -23.09 -1.18 0.75
N ALA A 225 -21.83 -1.23 1.19
CA ALA A 225 -20.90 -0.10 1.04
C ALA A 225 -20.60 0.15 -0.45
N MET A 226 -20.32 -0.90 -1.22
CA MET A 226 -20.05 -0.81 -2.65
C MET A 226 -21.26 -0.29 -3.44
N GLU A 227 -22.48 -0.76 -3.16
CA GLU A 227 -23.69 -0.30 -3.86
C GLU A 227 -23.93 1.20 -3.65
N TYR A 228 -23.70 1.69 -2.45
CA TYR A 228 -23.80 3.12 -2.18
C TYR A 228 -22.72 3.93 -2.89
N GLU A 229 -21.49 3.44 -2.94
CA GLU A 229 -20.40 4.11 -3.65
C GLU A 229 -20.69 4.21 -5.15
N LEU A 230 -21.25 3.15 -5.74
CA LEU A 230 -21.71 3.17 -7.14
C LEU A 230 -22.80 4.24 -7.34
N LYS A 231 -23.84 4.27 -6.49
CA LYS A 231 -24.90 5.29 -6.57
C LYS A 231 -24.37 6.72 -6.41
N ARG A 232 -23.39 6.91 -5.52
CA ARG A 232 -22.75 8.21 -5.30
C ARG A 232 -21.98 8.66 -6.53
N ALA A 233 -21.23 7.75 -7.16
CA ALA A 233 -20.50 8.04 -8.39
C ALA A 233 -21.45 8.41 -9.54
N ASP A 234 -22.57 7.71 -9.70
CA ASP A 234 -23.60 8.03 -10.70
C ASP A 234 -24.18 9.44 -10.51
N LEU A 235 -24.45 9.83 -9.25
CA LEU A 235 -24.95 11.17 -8.92
C LEU A 235 -23.92 12.26 -9.30
N TRP A 236 -22.64 12.07 -8.97
CA TRP A 236 -21.60 13.02 -9.33
C TRP A 236 -21.40 13.14 -10.85
N ALA A 237 -21.52 12.02 -11.59
CA ALA A 237 -21.46 12.05 -13.04
C ALA A 237 -22.61 12.86 -13.64
N ALA A 238 -23.84 12.69 -13.13
CA ALA A 238 -25.00 13.46 -13.56
C ALA A 238 -24.89 14.95 -13.23
N GLU A 239 -24.34 15.31 -12.07
CA GLU A 239 -24.10 16.71 -11.67
C GLU A 239 -23.03 17.39 -12.52
N ALA A 240 -21.95 16.68 -12.86
CA ALA A 240 -20.91 17.18 -13.74
C ALA A 240 -21.47 17.49 -15.14
N GLN A 241 -22.24 16.55 -15.71
CA GLN A 241 -22.86 16.72 -17.02
C GLN A 241 -23.83 17.91 -17.06
N ASN A 242 -24.68 18.06 -16.03
CA ASN A 242 -25.60 19.19 -15.92
C ASN A 242 -24.88 20.54 -15.75
N SER A 243 -23.68 20.55 -15.16
CA SER A 243 -22.87 21.76 -14.97
C SER A 243 -22.19 22.18 -16.27
N ASP A 244 -21.70 21.23 -17.06
CA ASP A 244 -21.12 21.48 -18.38
C ASP A 244 -22.17 22.01 -19.36
N GLU A 245 -23.38 21.46 -19.36
CA GLU A 245 -24.50 21.96 -20.18
C GLU A 245 -24.94 23.39 -19.81
N LYS A 246 -24.80 23.77 -18.54
CA LYS A 246 -25.08 25.14 -18.09
C LYS A 246 -23.98 26.13 -18.44
N ASN A 247 -22.71 25.70 -18.40
CA ASN A 247 -21.57 26.54 -18.77
C ASN A 247 -21.40 26.71 -20.28
N ALA A 248 -21.99 25.81 -21.08
CA ALA A 248 -22.00 25.89 -22.54
C ALA A 248 -23.13 26.76 -23.13
N ARG A 249 -24.01 27.31 -22.29
CA ARG A 249 -25.11 28.22 -22.67
C ARG A 249 -24.82 29.65 -22.24
#